data_AF-A0A1M6UIV1-F1
#
_entry.id   AF-A0A1M6UIV1-F1
#
_cell.length_a   1.000
_cell.length_b   1.000
_cell.length_c   1.000
_cell.angle_alpha   90.00
_cell.angle_beta   90.00
_cell.angle_gamma   90.00
#
_symmetry.space_group_name_H-M   'P 1'
#
loop_
_entity.id
_entity.type
_entity.pdbx_description
1 polymer ?
#
loop_
_entity_poly.entity_id
_entity_poly.type
_entity_poly.pdbx_seq_one_letter_code
_entity_poly.pdbx_strand_id
1 'polypeptide(L)'
;MRGDRRILHCILKDFSWSNLKKAILKNNTSDERYALVLQIEQAKRAWQIAQEQMHWADKDMLEATILKTTACERRYIALLQQAKNQCYQVWDMNSLLRGQR
;
A
#
# COMPACT_ATOMS: atom_id res chain seq x y z
N MET A 1 -16.57 17.31 1.14
CA MET A 1 -15.49 17.09 0.15
C MET A 1 -14.74 18.40 -0.04
N ARG A 2 -13.49 18.52 0.43
CA ARG A 2 -12.67 19.71 0.15
C ARG A 2 -12.12 19.56 -1.26
N GLY A 3 -12.74 20.22 -2.24
CA GLY A 3 -12.24 20.24 -3.61
C GLY A 3 -10.83 20.83 -3.63
N ASP A 4 -9.88 20.09 -4.21
CA ASP A 4 -8.48 20.49 -4.22
C ASP A 4 -8.33 21.79 -5.04
N ARG A 5 -7.95 22.86 -4.34
CA ARG A 5 -7.88 24.23 -4.87
C ARG A 5 -6.98 24.33 -6.10
N ARG A 6 -6.02 23.40 -6.26
CA ARG A 6 -5.14 23.29 -7.43
C ARG A 6 -5.85 22.73 -8.66
N ILE A 7 -6.67 21.69 -8.51
CA ILE A 7 -7.47 21.14 -9.61
C ILE A 7 -8.47 22.20 -10.08
N LEU A 8 -9.14 22.86 -9.14
CA LEU A 8 -10.08 23.94 -9.45
C LEU A 8 -9.39 25.11 -10.15
N HIS A 9 -8.18 25.48 -9.73
CA HIS A 9 -7.40 26.52 -10.38
C HIS A 9 -7.02 26.15 -11.83
N CYS A 10 -6.60 24.90 -12.07
CA CYS A 10 -6.29 24.40 -13.42
C CYS A 10 -7.52 24.35 -14.34
N ILE A 11 -8.73 24.18 -13.79
CA ILE A 11 -9.97 24.18 -14.57
C ILE A 11 -10.46 25.60 -14.86
N LEU A 12 -10.33 26.52 -13.90
CA LEU A 12 -11.00 27.83 -13.94
C LEU A 12 -10.14 28.98 -14.52
N LYS A 13 -8.81 28.88 -14.48
CA LYS A 13 -7.93 30.00 -14.88
C LYS A 13 -7.25 29.76 -16.23
N ASP A 14 -6.52 28.65 -16.37
CA ASP A 14 -5.78 28.32 -17.58
C ASP A 14 -5.91 26.83 -17.87
N PHE A 15 -6.99 26.44 -18.55
CA PHE A 15 -7.25 25.05 -18.86
C PHE A 15 -6.14 24.48 -19.76
N SER A 16 -5.35 23.58 -19.19
CA SER A 16 -4.32 22.85 -19.90
C SER A 16 -4.35 21.40 -19.43
N TRP A 17 -4.58 20.49 -20.37
CA TRP A 17 -4.64 19.06 -20.10
C TRP A 17 -3.34 18.53 -19.48
N SER A 18 -2.19 19.06 -19.91
CA SER A 18 -0.88 18.66 -19.38
C SER A 18 -0.69 19.11 -17.93
N ASN A 19 -1.21 20.28 -17.56
CA ASN A 19 -1.13 20.80 -16.19
C ASN A 19 -2.15 20.13 -15.26
N LEU A 20 -3.36 19.87 -15.75
CA LEU A 20 -4.38 19.12 -15.03
C LEU A 20 -3.90 17.70 -14.74
N LYS A 21 -3.36 17.01 -15.75
CA LYS A 21 -2.80 15.66 -15.60
C LYS A 21 -1.68 15.63 -14.56
N LYS A 22 -0.76 16.61 -14.56
CA LYS A 22 0.28 16.75 -13.53
C LYS A 22 -0.29 17.00 -12.13
N ALA A 23 -1.31 17.85 -11.99
CA ALA A 23 -1.94 18.13 -10.70
C ALA A 23 -2.64 16.89 -10.13
N ILE A 24 -3.36 16.15 -10.97
CA ILE A 24 -4.04 14.90 -10.59
C ILE A 24 -3.01 13.82 -10.21
N LEU A 25 -1.98 13.60 -11.03
CA LEU A 25 -0.90 12.64 -10.72
C LEU A 25 -0.17 12.99 -9.42
N LYS A 26 0.14 14.27 -9.20
CA LYS A 26 0.84 14.71 -7.98
C LYS A 26 0.00 14.47 -6.71
N ASN A 27 -1.33 14.56 -6.81
CA ASN A 27 -2.23 14.24 -5.71
C ASN A 27 -2.35 12.73 -5.45
N ASN A 28 -2.34 11.93 -6.53
CA ASN A 28 -2.41 10.47 -6.44
C ASN A 28 -1.15 9.85 -5.83
N THR A 29 0.03 10.45 -5.97
CA THR A 29 1.27 9.87 -5.40
C THR A 29 1.26 9.74 -3.88
N SER A 30 0.55 10.62 -3.16
CA SER A 30 0.33 10.47 -1.71
C SER A 30 -0.68 9.37 -1.39
N ASP A 31 -1.70 9.19 -2.23
CA ASP A 31 -2.78 8.21 -2.05
C ASP A 31 -2.31 6.79 -2.38
N GLU A 32 -1.51 6.63 -3.44
CA GLU A 32 -0.82 5.39 -3.81
C GLU A 32 0.04 4.86 -2.67
N ARG A 33 0.64 5.79 -1.89
CA ARG A 33 1.48 5.38 -0.78
C ARG A 33 0.69 4.76 0.37
N TYR A 34 -0.44 5.37 0.71
CA TYR A 34 -1.39 4.84 1.68
C TYR A 34 -2.04 3.55 1.17
N ALA A 35 -2.29 3.47 -0.14
CA ALA A 35 -2.85 2.28 -0.78
C ALA A 35 -1.91 1.06 -0.65
N LEU A 36 -0.59 1.22 -0.86
CA LEU A 36 0.36 0.12 -0.71
C LEU A 36 0.45 -0.37 0.74
N VAL A 37 0.53 0.55 1.70
CA VAL A 37 0.54 0.21 3.14
C VAL A 37 -0.72 -0.56 3.52
N LEU A 38 -1.89 -0.11 3.06
CA LEU A 38 -3.16 -0.80 3.29
C LEU A 38 -3.17 -2.20 2.68
N GLN A 39 -2.65 -2.36 1.46
CA GLN A 39 -2.56 -3.65 0.79
C GLN A 39 -1.63 -4.62 1.51
N ILE A 40 -0.51 -4.14 2.06
CA ILE A 40 0.43 -4.93 2.86
C ILE A 40 -0.26 -5.43 4.14
N GLU A 41 -0.96 -4.54 4.85
CA GLU A 41 -1.69 -4.91 6.08
C GLU A 41 -2.82 -5.91 5.79
N GLN A 42 -3.57 -5.72 4.70
CA GLN A 42 -4.59 -6.67 4.26
C GLN A 42 -3.98 -8.04 3.91
N ALA A 43 -2.87 -8.06 3.18
CA ALA A 43 -2.18 -9.30 2.81
C ALA A 43 -1.63 -10.04 4.05
N LYS A 44 -1.08 -9.30 5.02
CA LYS A 44 -0.63 -9.86 6.30
C LYS A 44 -1.76 -10.51 7.06
N ARG A 45 -2.89 -9.82 7.23
CA ARG A 45 -4.07 -10.38 7.91
C ARG A 45 -4.61 -11.61 7.20
N ALA A 46 -4.68 -11.58 5.87
CA ALA A 46 -5.12 -12.72 5.08
C ALA A 46 -4.21 -13.94 5.26
N TRP A 47 -2.89 -13.73 5.33
CA TRP A 47 -1.94 -14.79 5.61
C TRP A 47 -2.10 -15.37 7.02
N GLN A 48 -2.29 -14.53 8.05
CA GLN A 48 -2.54 -14.97 9.42
C GLN A 48 -3.83 -15.81 9.52
N ILE A 49 -4.91 -15.36 8.89
CA ILE A 49 -6.17 -16.12 8.86
C ILE A 49 -5.98 -17.46 8.13
N ALA A 50 -5.21 -17.50 7.05
CA ALA A 50 -4.94 -18.75 6.35
C ALA A 50 -4.10 -19.72 7.19
N GLN A 51 -3.13 -19.22 7.97
CA GLN A 51 -2.37 -20.01 8.94
C GLN A 51 -3.27 -20.57 10.05
N GLU A 52 -4.18 -19.76 10.58
CA GLU A 52 -5.18 -20.23 11.55
C GLU A 52 -6.05 -21.33 10.95
N GLN A 53 -6.55 -21.15 9.72
CA GLN A 53 -7.32 -22.17 9.02
C GLN A 53 -6.56 -23.48 8.83
N MET A 54 -5.24 -23.40 8.65
CA MET A 54 -4.38 -24.59 8.50
C MET A 54 -4.31 -25.42 9.78
N HIS A 55 -4.38 -24.78 10.96
CA HIS A 55 -4.41 -25.50 12.24
C HIS A 55 -5.69 -26.30 12.47
N TRP A 56 -6.80 -25.89 11.86
CA TRP A 56 -8.11 -26.54 12.00
C TRP A 56 -8.54 -27.32 10.75
N ALA A 57 -7.64 -27.48 9.77
CA ALA A 57 -7.98 -28.11 8.50
C ALA A 57 -8.08 -29.63 8.65
N ASP A 58 -9.24 -30.17 8.28
CA ASP A 58 -9.42 -31.62 8.10
C ASP A 58 -8.58 -32.14 6.93
N LYS A 59 -8.35 -33.45 6.91
CA LYS A 59 -7.50 -34.13 5.92
C LYS A 59 -7.87 -33.80 4.46
N ASP A 60 -9.16 -33.71 4.16
CA ASP A 60 -9.67 -33.40 2.83
C ASP A 60 -9.49 -31.92 2.44
N MET A 61 -9.36 -31.03 3.43
CA MET A 61 -9.16 -29.59 3.23
C MET A 61 -7.69 -29.17 3.39
N LEU A 62 -6.81 -30.08 3.81
CA LEU A 62 -5.42 -29.79 4.12
C LEU A 62 -4.66 -29.26 2.90
N GLU A 63 -4.79 -29.90 1.74
CA GLU A 63 -4.13 -29.47 0.49
C GLU A 63 -4.61 -28.09 0.04
N ALA A 64 -5.93 -27.86 0.07
CA ALA A 64 -6.53 -26.58 -0.28
C ALA A 64 -6.05 -25.46 0.66
N THR A 65 -5.95 -25.76 1.96
CA THR A 65 -5.50 -24.79 2.96
C THR A 65 -4.01 -24.51 2.85
N ILE A 66 -3.18 -25.50 2.55
CA ILE A 66 -1.75 -25.31 2.25
C ILE A 66 -1.58 -24.38 1.05
N LEU A 67 -2.27 -24.66 -0.06
CA LEU A 67 -2.22 -23.85 -1.27
C LEU A 67 -2.62 -22.40 -0.99
N LYS A 68 -3.70 -22.20 -0.23
CA LYS A 68 -4.20 -20.88 0.15
C LYS A 68 -3.19 -20.13 1.02
N THR A 69 -2.62 -20.77 2.03
CA THR A 69 -1.63 -20.16 2.93
C THR A 69 -0.37 -19.75 2.15
N THR A 70 0.15 -20.61 1.28
CA THR A 70 1.31 -20.30 0.43
C THR A 70 1.01 -19.16 -0.55
N ALA A 71 -0.20 -19.11 -1.13
CA ALA A 71 -0.58 -18.01 -2.01
C ALA A 71 -0.64 -16.66 -1.27
N CYS A 72 -1.22 -16.64 -0.07
CA CYS A 72 -1.26 -15.45 0.79
C CYS A 72 0.14 -14.99 1.21
N GLU A 73 1.01 -15.92 1.58
CA GLU A 73 2.40 -15.65 1.93
C GLU A 73 3.16 -14.98 0.76
N ARG A 74 3.10 -15.57 -0.43
CA ARG A 74 3.76 -15.04 -1.62
C ARG A 74 3.29 -13.63 -1.96
N ARG A 75 1.98 -13.38 -1.84
CA ARG A 75 1.41 -12.03 -2.04
C ARG A 75 1.95 -11.04 -1.03
N TYR A 76 2.02 -11.41 0.24
CA TYR A 76 2.57 -10.55 1.30
C TYR A 76 4.05 -10.22 1.03
N ILE A 77 4.87 -11.22 0.71
CA ILE A 77 6.29 -11.05 0.38
C ILE A 77 6.48 -10.14 -0.84
N ALA A 78 5.70 -10.34 -1.91
CA ALA A 78 5.78 -9.52 -3.11
C ALA A 78 5.49 -8.04 -2.81
N LEU A 79 4.49 -7.75 -1.97
CA LEU A 79 4.16 -6.38 -1.57
C LEU A 79 5.24 -5.75 -0.68
N LEU A 80 5.88 -6.53 0.20
CA LEU A 80 7.03 -6.07 0.98
C LEU A 80 8.23 -5.74 0.08
N GLN A 81 8.50 -6.57 -0.93
CA GLN A 81 9.55 -6.30 -1.92
C GLN A 81 9.23 -5.04 -2.74
N GLN A 82 7.95 -4.84 -3.11
CA GLN A 82 7.50 -3.62 -3.77
C GLN A 82 7.73 -2.38 -2.89
N ALA A 83 7.37 -2.42 -1.60
CA ALA A 83 7.62 -1.32 -0.68
C ALA A 83 9.11 -1.03 -0.50
N LYS A 84 9.95 -2.07 -0.42
CA LYS A 84 11.41 -1.93 -0.39
C LYS A 84 11.93 -1.21 -1.63
N ASN A 85 11.46 -1.60 -2.83
CA ASN A 85 11.87 -1.00 -4.10
C ASN A 85 11.38 0.45 -4.27
N GLN A 86 10.26 0.80 -3.62
CA GLN A 86 9.72 2.16 -3.59
C GLN A 86 10.35 3.05 -2.50
N CYS A 87 11.44 2.61 -1.87
CA CYS A 87 12.15 3.33 -0.80
C CYS A 87 11.25 3.75 0.37
N TYR A 88 10.32 2.89 0.78
CA TYR A 88 9.66 3.06 2.07
C TYR A 88 10.67 2.79 3.19
N GLN A 89 11.36 3.85 3.64
CA GLN A 89 12.13 3.80 4.86
C GLN A 89 11.18 3.71 6.05
N VAL A 90 11.32 2.63 6.82
CA VAL A 90 10.54 2.33 8.05
C VAL A 90 10.76 3.40 9.14
N TRP A 91 11.85 4.14 9.07
CA TRP A 91 12.09 5.31 9.91
C TRP A 91 12.83 6.39 9.10
N ASP A 92 12.28 7.59 9.08
CA ASP A 92 13.06 8.78 8.74
C ASP A 92 14.06 9.02 9.87
N MET A 93 15.26 8.46 9.75
CA MET A 93 16.36 8.62 10.71
C MET A 93 16.72 10.10 10.95
N ASN A 94 16.32 11.03 10.06
CA ASN A 94 16.51 12.47 10.29
C ASN A 94 15.56 13.07 11.33
N SER A 95 14.50 12.36 11.72
CA SER A 95 13.61 12.81 12.80
C SER A 95 14.20 12.56 14.19
N LEU A 96 15.11 11.59 14.34
CA LEU A 96 15.81 11.29 15.60
C LEU A 96 16.99 12.24 15.86
N LEU A 97 17.63 12.80 14.83
CA LEU A 97 18.79 13.68 14.98
C LEU A 97 18.44 15.15 15.25
N ARG A 98 17.18 15.57 15.12
CA ARG A 98 16.72 16.94 15.40
C ARG A 98 16.22 17.17 16.83
N GLY A 99 16.15 16.13 17.66
CA GLY A 99 15.78 16.22 19.08
C GLY A 99 16.97 16.33 20.04
N GLN A 100 18.20 16.46 19.54
CA GLN A 100 19.43 16.53 20.36
C GLN A 100 20.28 17.79 20.10
N ARG A 101 19.65 18.95 19.89
CA ARG A 101 20.33 20.25 19.99
C ARG A 101 19.50 21.25 20.75
#